data_AF-A0A0N8K1L2-F1
#
_entry.id   AF-A0A0N8K1L2-F1
#
_cell.length_a   1.000
_cell.length_b   1.000
_cell.length_c   1.000
_cell.angle_alpha   90.00
_cell.angle_beta   90.00
_cell.angle_gamma   90.00
#
_symmetry.space_group_name_H-M   'P 1'
#
loop_
_entity.id
_entity.type
_entity.pdbx_description
1 polymer ?
#
loop_
_entity_poly.entity_id
_entity_poly.type
_entity_poly.pdbx_seq_one_letter_code
_entity_poly.pdbx_strand_id
1 'polypeptide(L)'
;MLGAITEESQQTVADFRRYIENHTRNSEDLSRKQVRIYQLYSRTTGRHVQILGKKINANGEDGGKYALLVVETETFGSRIRIRGKESNHYICMNKSGKVIGKPSGKSEECIFIEEFLENNYTALVSAKYKGWYLGFSRKGRPKKGSRTAQTQQEVHFMKRSPKGAAEWSEDFRFTPVTKRLRRARRLKASPHAG
;
A
#
# COMPACT_ATOMS: atom_id res chain seq x y z
N MET A 1 21.85 53.57 -20.72
CA MET A 1 21.93 52.09 -20.69
C MET A 1 20.85 51.58 -19.74
N LEU A 2 19.72 51.13 -20.29
CA LEU A 2 18.63 50.52 -19.52
C LEU A 2 18.86 49.01 -19.51
N GLY A 3 18.93 48.43 -18.32
CA GLY A 3 19.22 47.01 -18.09
C GLY A 3 18.10 46.11 -18.60
N ALA A 4 18.48 45.05 -19.32
CA ALA A 4 17.57 44.01 -19.76
C ALA A 4 17.05 43.24 -18.54
N ILE A 5 15.73 43.18 -18.41
CA ILE A 5 15.03 42.27 -17.50
C ILE A 5 15.15 40.89 -18.15
N THR A 6 15.92 40.00 -17.53
CA THR A 6 15.96 38.59 -17.90
C THR A 6 14.58 37.97 -17.62
N GLU A 7 13.85 37.62 -18.67
CA GLU A 7 12.69 36.74 -18.56
C GLU A 7 13.18 35.35 -18.11
N GLU A 8 12.98 35.05 -16.83
CA GLU A 8 13.09 33.68 -16.33
C GLU A 8 12.02 32.84 -17.03
N SER A 9 12.46 31.83 -17.78
CA SER A 9 11.55 30.87 -18.40
C SER A 9 10.76 30.16 -17.30
N GLN A 10 9.46 30.44 -17.25
CA GLN A 10 8.52 29.70 -16.42
C GLN A 10 8.47 28.26 -16.94
N GLN A 11 9.31 27.40 -16.38
CA GLN A 11 9.27 25.98 -16.62
C GLN A 11 7.92 25.46 -16.15
N THR A 12 7.00 25.23 -17.08
CA THR A 12 5.64 24.76 -16.81
C THR A 12 5.72 23.47 -16.01
N VAL A 13 5.21 23.48 -14.78
CA VAL A 13 5.15 22.30 -13.91
C VAL A 13 4.43 21.19 -14.70
N ALA A 14 5.10 20.07 -14.93
CA ALA A 14 4.53 18.96 -15.69
C ALA A 14 3.21 18.49 -15.05
N ASP A 15 2.09 18.58 -15.78
CA ASP A 15 0.80 18.08 -15.33
C ASP A 15 0.65 16.59 -15.67
N PHE A 16 0.86 15.74 -14.66
CA PHE A 16 0.74 14.29 -14.79
C PHE A 16 -0.70 13.76 -14.65
N ARG A 17 -1.72 14.61 -14.40
CA ARG A 17 -3.10 14.15 -14.17
C ARG A 17 -3.61 13.28 -15.31
N ARG A 18 -3.46 13.77 -16.55
CA ARG A 18 -3.89 13.04 -17.75
C ARG A 18 -3.14 11.72 -17.94
N TYR A 19 -1.84 11.71 -17.62
CA TYR A 19 -1.03 10.49 -17.66
C TYR A 19 -1.53 9.46 -16.65
N ILE A 20 -1.77 9.87 -15.41
CA ILE A 20 -2.27 9.01 -14.33
C ILE A 20 -3.66 8.46 -14.66
N GLU A 21 -4.59 9.30 -15.15
CA GLU A 21 -5.94 8.87 -15.51
C GLU A 21 -5.91 7.80 -16.61
N ASN A 22 -5.09 8.00 -17.64
CA ASN A 22 -4.93 7.03 -18.73
C ASN A 22 -4.36 5.70 -18.23
N HIS A 23 -3.32 5.72 -17.39
CA HIS A 23 -2.68 4.51 -16.87
C HIS A 23 -3.50 3.82 -15.77
N THR A 24 -4.39 4.53 -15.08
CA THR A 24 -5.32 3.92 -14.11
C THR A 24 -6.41 3.12 -14.83
N ARG A 25 -6.81 3.55 -16.04
CA ARG A 25 -7.81 2.86 -16.88
C ARG A 25 -7.23 1.69 -17.67
N ASN A 26 -5.93 1.72 -17.97
CA ASN A 26 -5.26 0.67 -18.73
C ASN A 26 -4.67 -0.40 -17.80
N SER A 27 -5.00 -1.67 -18.03
CA SER A 27 -4.43 -2.80 -17.30
C SER A 27 -2.98 -3.14 -17.70
N GLU A 28 -2.52 -2.66 -18.86
CA GLU A 28 -1.17 -2.88 -19.37
C GLU A 28 -0.19 -1.78 -18.97
N ASP A 29 -0.15 -1.47 -17.67
CA ASP A 29 0.93 -0.65 -17.14
C ASP A 29 2.25 -1.45 -17.16
N LEU A 30 3.19 -1.00 -17.99
CA LEU A 30 4.51 -1.60 -18.23
C LEU A 30 5.48 -1.37 -17.06
N SER A 31 5.09 -0.57 -16.07
CA SER A 31 5.92 -0.31 -14.90
C SER A 31 6.11 -1.57 -14.07
N ARG A 32 7.31 -1.71 -13.47
CA ARG A 32 7.57 -2.75 -12.48
C ARG A 32 6.58 -2.60 -11.32
N LYS A 33 5.78 -3.64 -11.06
CA LYS A 33 4.80 -3.65 -9.97
C LYS A 33 5.49 -3.63 -8.62
N GLN A 34 5.06 -2.73 -7.74
CA GLN A 34 5.57 -2.65 -6.37
C GLN A 34 4.94 -3.77 -5.53
N VAL A 35 5.79 -4.58 -4.90
CA VAL A 35 5.38 -5.67 -4.00
C VAL A 35 5.71 -5.30 -2.56
N ARG A 36 4.78 -5.60 -1.65
CA ARG A 36 4.93 -5.48 -0.19
C ARG A 36 4.52 -6.78 0.46
N ILE A 37 5.17 -7.12 1.57
CA ILE A 37 4.86 -8.34 2.34
C ILE A 37 4.49 -7.94 3.76
N TYR A 38 3.26 -8.25 4.17
CA TYR A 38 2.75 -7.90 5.49
C TYR A 38 1.60 -8.84 5.91
N GLN A 39 1.12 -8.68 7.14
CA GLN A 39 -0.08 -9.30 7.68
C GLN A 39 -1.19 -8.25 7.80
N LEU A 40 -2.43 -8.63 7.55
CA LEU A 40 -3.58 -7.72 7.65
C LEU A 40 -4.39 -8.05 8.90
N TYR A 41 -4.22 -7.23 9.94
CA TYR A 41 -4.93 -7.35 11.21
C TYR A 41 -6.35 -6.79 11.08
N SER A 42 -7.37 -7.54 11.50
CA SER A 42 -8.75 -7.08 11.52
C SER A 42 -9.09 -6.43 12.86
N ARG A 43 -9.61 -5.20 12.81
CA ARG A 43 -10.02 -4.44 14.00
C ARG A 43 -11.03 -5.20 14.86
N THR A 44 -11.94 -5.94 14.25
CA THR A 44 -13.07 -6.57 14.97
C THR A 44 -12.76 -7.94 15.55
N THR A 45 -11.85 -8.69 14.94
CA THR A 45 -11.52 -10.05 15.42
C THR A 45 -10.31 -10.06 16.35
N GLY A 46 -9.48 -9.02 16.32
CA GLY A 46 -8.21 -9.01 17.05
C GLY A 46 -7.17 -9.97 16.46
N ARG A 47 -7.37 -10.42 15.22
CA ARG A 47 -6.58 -11.46 14.55
C ARG A 47 -6.31 -11.09 13.09
N HIS A 48 -5.57 -11.94 12.37
CA HIS A 48 -5.11 -11.66 11.01
C HIS A 48 -5.94 -12.36 9.95
N VAL A 49 -6.07 -11.72 8.79
CA VAL A 49 -6.63 -12.32 7.59
C VAL A 49 -5.75 -13.49 7.13
N GLN A 50 -6.37 -14.63 6.86
CA GLN A 50 -5.71 -15.84 6.36
C GLN A 50 -6.36 -16.34 5.07
N ILE A 51 -5.51 -16.75 4.12
CA ILE A 51 -5.94 -17.31 2.83
C ILE A 51 -5.55 -18.78 2.80
N LEU A 52 -6.51 -19.66 3.05
CA LEU A 52 -6.34 -21.11 3.18
C LEU A 52 -6.56 -21.87 1.84
N GLY A 53 -6.38 -21.18 0.71
CA GLY A 53 -6.85 -21.64 -0.60
C GLY A 53 -8.16 -20.95 -0.96
N LYS A 54 -9.22 -21.71 -1.29
CA LYS A 54 -10.55 -21.14 -1.62
C LYS A 54 -11.23 -20.44 -0.44
N LYS A 55 -10.90 -20.84 0.79
CA LYS A 55 -11.48 -20.31 2.03
C LYS A 55 -10.61 -19.19 2.60
N ILE A 56 -11.25 -18.09 2.99
CA ILE A 56 -10.62 -16.93 3.62
C ILE A 56 -11.35 -16.65 4.93
N ASN A 57 -10.61 -16.28 5.97
CA ASN A 57 -11.17 -15.83 7.26
C ASN A 57 -10.20 -14.84 7.94
N ALA A 58 -10.60 -14.26 9.06
CA ALA A 58 -9.76 -13.35 9.85
C ALA A 58 -9.49 -13.87 11.28
N ASN A 59 -9.16 -15.16 11.41
CA ASN A 59 -8.88 -15.82 12.68
C ASN A 59 -7.40 -16.21 12.86
N GLY A 60 -6.51 -15.64 12.05
CA GLY A 60 -5.10 -16.00 12.05
C GLY A 60 -4.30 -15.44 13.21
N GLU A 61 -3.44 -16.29 13.76
CA GLU A 61 -2.43 -15.89 14.73
C GLU A 61 -1.33 -15.05 14.08
N ASP A 62 -0.71 -14.18 14.88
CA ASP A 62 0.44 -13.37 14.45
C ASP A 62 1.63 -14.27 14.07
N GLY A 63 2.14 -14.09 12.85
CA GLY A 63 3.18 -14.94 12.26
C GLY A 63 2.67 -16.24 11.67
N GLY A 64 1.35 -16.46 11.64
CA GLY A 64 0.77 -17.65 11.01
C GLY A 64 1.10 -17.72 9.52
N LYS A 65 1.53 -18.89 9.02
CA LYS A 65 1.98 -19.07 7.63
C LYS A 65 0.95 -18.64 6.57
N TYR A 66 -0.34 -18.87 6.84
CA TYR A 66 -1.43 -18.46 5.95
C TYR A 66 -1.86 -17.00 6.12
N ALA A 67 -1.35 -16.30 7.14
CA ALA A 67 -1.62 -14.88 7.40
C ALA A 67 -0.63 -13.94 6.70
N LEU A 68 0.44 -14.49 6.11
CA LEU A 68 1.44 -13.73 5.40
C LEU A 68 0.97 -13.43 3.97
N LEU A 69 0.81 -12.15 3.66
CA LEU A 69 0.25 -11.66 2.41
C LEU A 69 1.35 -11.03 1.55
N VAL A 70 1.31 -11.35 0.26
CA VAL A 70 2.05 -10.66 -0.79
C VAL A 70 1.08 -9.71 -1.45
N VAL A 71 1.33 -8.41 -1.32
CA VAL A 71 0.48 -7.36 -1.85
C VAL A 71 1.19 -6.64 -2.97
N GLU A 72 0.62 -6.76 -4.16
CA GLU A 72 1.19 -6.24 -5.40
C GLU A 72 0.34 -5.07 -5.90
N THR A 73 0.99 -3.96 -6.23
CA THR A 73 0.33 -2.79 -6.82
C THR A 73 -0.02 -3.10 -8.27
N GLU A 74 -1.28 -2.87 -8.66
CA GLU A 74 -1.71 -3.02 -10.05
C GLU A 74 -1.34 -1.80 -10.90
N THR A 75 -1.73 -0.62 -10.43
CA THR A 75 -1.51 0.67 -11.11
C THR A 75 -1.66 1.79 -10.07
N PHE A 76 -1.74 3.03 -10.50
CA PHE A 76 -2.03 4.20 -9.66
C PHE A 76 -3.37 4.09 -8.91
N GLY A 77 -3.59 5.02 -7.98
CA GLY A 77 -4.82 5.08 -7.19
C GLY A 77 -4.94 3.97 -6.16
N SER A 78 -3.81 3.49 -5.62
CA SER A 78 -3.77 2.47 -4.56
C SER A 78 -4.48 1.17 -4.91
N ARG A 79 -4.52 0.81 -6.20
CA ARG A 79 -5.11 -0.44 -6.69
C ARG A 79 -4.12 -1.58 -6.45
N ILE A 80 -4.55 -2.60 -5.73
CA ILE A 80 -3.70 -3.71 -5.27
C ILE A 80 -4.35 -5.07 -5.49
N ARG A 81 -3.51 -6.10 -5.65
CA ARG A 81 -3.88 -7.51 -5.51
C ARG A 81 -3.29 -8.07 -4.23
N ILE A 82 -4.06 -8.90 -3.54
CA ILE A 82 -3.66 -9.51 -2.27
C ILE A 82 -3.58 -11.02 -2.45
N ARG A 83 -2.39 -11.58 -2.38
CA ARG A 83 -2.13 -13.02 -2.53
C ARG A 83 -1.60 -13.62 -1.22
N GLY A 84 -2.08 -14.80 -0.84
CA GLY A 84 -1.51 -15.55 0.27
C GLY A 84 -0.16 -16.12 -0.12
N LYS A 85 0.89 -15.83 0.66
CA LYS A 85 2.25 -16.32 0.37
C LYS A 85 2.31 -17.85 0.33
N GLU A 86 1.67 -18.50 1.30
CA GLU A 86 1.64 -19.96 1.44
C GLU A 86 0.72 -20.63 0.42
N SER A 87 -0.51 -20.13 0.25
CA SER A 87 -1.53 -20.82 -0.56
C SER A 87 -1.51 -20.45 -2.04
N ASN A 88 -0.80 -19.39 -2.43
CA ASN A 88 -0.80 -18.82 -3.78
C ASN A 88 -2.20 -18.42 -4.30
N HIS A 89 -3.18 -18.25 -3.42
CA HIS A 89 -4.51 -17.79 -3.80
C HIS A 89 -4.64 -16.28 -3.57
N TYR A 90 -5.35 -15.62 -4.47
CA TYR A 90 -5.73 -14.21 -4.40
C TYR A 90 -7.05 -14.07 -3.66
N ILE A 91 -7.16 -13.03 -2.82
CA ILE A 91 -8.46 -12.56 -2.35
C ILE A 91 -9.20 -11.96 -3.54
N CYS A 92 -10.42 -12.44 -3.79
CA CYS A 92 -11.30 -11.87 -4.80
C CYS A 92 -12.71 -11.75 -4.24
N MET A 93 -13.48 -10.81 -4.77
CA MET A 93 -14.89 -10.64 -4.47
C MET A 93 -15.70 -10.87 -5.74
N ASN A 94 -16.65 -11.81 -5.69
CA ASN A 94 -17.48 -12.11 -6.84
C ASN A 94 -18.73 -11.21 -6.92
N LYS A 95 -19.51 -11.38 -8.00
CA LYS A 95 -20.77 -10.64 -8.23
C LYS A 95 -21.83 -10.73 -7.13
N SER A 96 -21.79 -11.75 -6.26
CA SER A 96 -22.72 -11.84 -5.12
C SER A 96 -22.17 -11.22 -3.84
N GLY A 97 -21.03 -10.54 -3.93
CA GLY A 97 -20.31 -9.92 -2.82
C GLY A 97 -19.57 -10.93 -1.95
N LYS A 98 -19.46 -12.20 -2.37
CA LYS A 98 -18.78 -13.24 -1.59
C LYS A 98 -17.27 -13.09 -1.79
N VAL A 99 -16.56 -13.03 -0.67
CA VAL A 99 -15.09 -13.10 -0.62
C VAL A 99 -14.66 -14.55 -0.81
N ILE A 100 -13.80 -14.79 -1.79
CA ILE A 100 -13.32 -16.12 -2.17
C ILE A 100 -11.83 -16.08 -2.51
N GLY A 101 -11.13 -17.18 -2.29
CA GLY A 101 -9.78 -17.36 -2.80
C GLY A 101 -9.78 -17.93 -4.21
N LYS A 102 -8.99 -17.36 -5.13
CA LYS A 102 -8.80 -17.87 -6.50
C LYS A 102 -7.31 -18.07 -6.82
N PRO A 103 -6.92 -19.12 -7.54
CA PRO A 103 -5.52 -19.32 -7.95
C PRO A 103 -5.07 -18.27 -8.99
N SER A 104 -5.98 -17.78 -9.83
CA SER A 104 -5.71 -16.71 -10.79
C SER A 104 -6.23 -15.36 -10.29
N GLY A 105 -5.33 -14.38 -10.19
CA GLY A 105 -5.61 -13.00 -9.81
C GLY A 105 -5.92 -12.06 -10.98
N LYS A 106 -5.95 -12.55 -12.23
CA LYS A 106 -6.08 -11.69 -13.44
C LYS A 106 -7.37 -10.89 -13.51
N SER A 107 -8.44 -11.37 -12.84
CA SER A 107 -9.74 -10.69 -12.86
C SER A 107 -9.74 -9.41 -12.02
N GLU A 108 -10.47 -8.39 -12.47
CA GLU A 108 -10.72 -7.18 -11.66
C GLU A 108 -11.45 -7.49 -10.34
N GLU A 109 -12.12 -8.63 -10.23
CA GLU A 109 -12.68 -9.14 -8.97
C GLU A 109 -11.63 -9.33 -7.87
N CYS A 110 -10.36 -9.45 -8.24
CA CYS A 110 -9.23 -9.68 -7.34
C CYS A 110 -8.44 -8.39 -7.05
N ILE A 111 -8.93 -7.24 -7.52
CA ILE A 111 -8.30 -5.93 -7.32
C ILE A 111 -9.10 -5.17 -6.25
N PHE A 112 -8.38 -4.62 -5.29
CA PHE A 112 -8.91 -3.75 -4.25
C PHE A 112 -8.25 -2.38 -4.30
N ILE A 113 -8.97 -1.34 -3.93
CA ILE A 113 -8.43 0.00 -3.69
C ILE A 113 -8.14 0.10 -2.19
N GLU A 114 -6.88 0.37 -1.85
CA GLU A 114 -6.45 0.65 -0.49
C GLU A 114 -6.78 2.10 -0.12
N GLU A 115 -7.67 2.28 0.86
CA GLU A 115 -8.07 3.58 1.38
C GLU A 115 -7.54 3.77 2.81
N PHE A 116 -6.98 4.94 3.08
CA PHE A 116 -6.64 5.37 4.43
C PHE A 116 -7.81 6.17 4.99
N LEU A 117 -8.44 5.64 6.03
CA LEU A 117 -9.62 6.24 6.64
C LEU A 117 -9.22 7.36 7.61
N GLU A 118 -10.13 8.30 7.84
CA GLU A 118 -9.96 9.40 8.81
C GLU A 118 -9.69 8.91 10.24
N ASN A 119 -10.14 7.71 10.58
CA ASN A 119 -9.89 7.08 11.88
C ASN A 119 -8.55 6.30 11.95
N ASN A 120 -7.66 6.53 10.99
CA ASN A 120 -6.33 5.92 10.86
C ASN A 120 -6.31 4.40 10.61
N TYR A 121 -7.45 3.80 10.27
CA TYR A 121 -7.50 2.41 9.79
C TYR A 121 -7.41 2.35 8.26
N THR A 122 -7.03 1.18 7.76
CA THR A 122 -7.08 0.86 6.34
C THR A 122 -8.42 0.21 5.99
N ALA A 123 -9.02 0.61 4.88
CA ALA A 123 -10.12 -0.08 4.21
C ALA A 123 -9.68 -0.60 2.84
N LEU A 124 -10.35 -1.66 2.37
CA LEU A 124 -10.05 -2.30 1.09
C LEU A 124 -11.34 -2.41 0.28
N VAL A 125 -11.50 -1.53 -0.72
CA VAL A 125 -12.70 -1.44 -1.54
C VAL A 125 -12.55 -2.28 -2.79
N SER A 126 -13.56 -3.04 -3.19
CA SER A 126 -13.55 -3.76 -4.46
C SER A 126 -13.43 -2.77 -5.62
N ALA A 127 -12.43 -2.96 -6.49
CA ALA A 127 -12.27 -2.13 -7.68
C ALA A 127 -13.44 -2.30 -8.67
N LYS A 128 -13.94 -3.55 -8.80
CA LYS A 128 -15.04 -3.90 -9.70
C LYS A 128 -16.41 -3.52 -9.14
N TYR A 129 -16.64 -3.74 -7.84
CA TYR A 129 -17.93 -3.49 -7.19
C TYR A 129 -17.79 -2.30 -6.23
N LYS A 130 -17.88 -1.09 -6.78
CA LYS A 130 -17.69 0.16 -6.02
C LYS A 130 -18.59 0.22 -4.79
N GLY A 131 -18.04 0.67 -3.67
CA GLY A 131 -18.73 0.74 -2.39
C GLY A 131 -18.84 -0.59 -1.63
N TRP A 132 -18.33 -1.71 -2.20
CA TRP A 132 -18.21 -2.96 -1.47
C TRP A 132 -16.82 -3.11 -0.88
N TYR A 133 -16.75 -3.37 0.41
CA TYR A 133 -15.52 -3.48 1.17
C TYR A 133 -15.19 -4.94 1.48
N LEU A 134 -13.91 -5.28 1.51
CA LEU A 134 -13.47 -6.47 2.21
C LEU A 134 -13.80 -6.30 3.69
N GLY A 135 -14.46 -7.29 4.29
CA GLY A 135 -14.81 -7.23 5.69
C GLY A 135 -15.01 -8.60 6.31
N PHE A 136 -14.81 -8.67 7.62
CA PHE A 136 -14.99 -9.87 8.41
C PHE A 136 -15.82 -9.57 9.64
N SER A 137 -16.75 -10.48 9.93
CA SER A 137 -17.51 -10.43 11.17
C SER A 137 -16.60 -10.62 12.39
N ARG A 138 -17.10 -10.30 13.59
CA ARG A 138 -16.40 -10.56 14.87
C ARG A 138 -15.93 -12.01 15.05
N LYS A 139 -16.58 -12.99 14.41
CA LYS A 139 -16.18 -14.41 14.43
C LYS A 139 -15.13 -14.78 13.35
N GLY A 140 -14.62 -13.79 12.63
CA GLY A 140 -13.66 -13.92 11.53
C GLY A 140 -14.23 -14.48 10.23
N ARG A 141 -15.56 -14.62 10.11
CA ARG A 141 -16.19 -15.06 8.86
C ARG A 141 -16.27 -13.90 7.87
N PRO A 142 -15.98 -14.10 6.57
CA PRO A 142 -16.11 -13.05 5.57
C PRO A 142 -17.54 -12.51 5.48
N LYS A 143 -17.67 -11.20 5.37
CA LYS A 143 -18.95 -10.51 5.16
C LYS A 143 -19.21 -10.36 3.67
N LYS A 144 -20.48 -10.39 3.27
CA LYS A 144 -20.86 -10.09 1.88
C LYS A 144 -20.64 -8.60 1.61
N GLY A 145 -19.99 -8.26 0.50
CA GLY A 145 -19.71 -6.88 0.09
C GLY A 145 -20.96 -5.99 0.07
N SER A 146 -22.09 -6.51 -0.42
CA SER A 146 -23.38 -5.81 -0.40
C SER A 146 -23.94 -5.44 0.98
N ARG A 147 -23.33 -5.96 2.05
CA ARG A 147 -23.69 -5.67 3.46
C ARG A 147 -22.59 -4.89 4.19
N THR A 148 -21.61 -4.39 3.47
CA THR A 148 -20.51 -3.60 4.02
C THR A 148 -20.77 -2.11 3.84
N ALA A 149 -20.19 -1.30 4.72
CA ALA A 149 -20.14 0.15 4.61
C ALA A 149 -18.86 0.63 5.28
N GLN A 150 -18.30 1.74 4.79
CA GLN A 150 -17.03 2.30 5.28
C GLN A 150 -17.00 2.55 6.79
N THR A 151 -18.13 2.92 7.38
CA THR A 151 -18.25 3.23 8.82
C THR A 151 -18.20 1.99 9.72
N GLN A 152 -18.36 0.79 9.15
CA GLN A 152 -18.41 -0.46 9.91
C GLN A 152 -17.02 -0.90 10.34
N GLN A 153 -16.81 -1.16 11.64
CA GLN A 153 -15.53 -1.66 12.13
C GLN A 153 -15.06 -2.97 11.47
N GLU A 154 -16.01 -3.78 10.97
CA GLU A 154 -15.76 -5.05 10.28
C GLU A 154 -14.94 -4.90 8.98
N VAL A 155 -14.85 -3.69 8.43
CA VAL A 155 -14.06 -3.38 7.22
C VAL A 155 -12.75 -2.65 7.52
N HIS A 156 -12.44 -2.43 8.81
CA HIS A 156 -11.24 -1.73 9.24
C HIS A 156 -10.09 -2.70 9.53
N PHE A 157 -8.93 -2.39 8.97
CA PHE A 157 -7.72 -3.19 9.08
C PHE A 157 -6.51 -2.37 9.49
N MET A 158 -5.49 -3.05 10.01
CA MET A 158 -4.15 -2.51 10.23
C MET A 158 -3.13 -3.38 9.50
N LYS A 159 -2.17 -2.74 8.84
CA LYS A 159 -1.01 -3.42 8.26
C LYS A 159 -0.02 -3.74 9.38
N ARG A 160 0.44 -4.98 9.46
CA ARG A 160 1.38 -5.47 10.48
C ARG A 160 2.58 -6.10 9.79
N SER A 161 3.78 -5.80 10.28
CA SER A 161 5.00 -6.45 9.79
C SER A 161 4.91 -7.97 9.97
N PRO A 162 5.54 -8.77 9.09
CA PRO A 162 5.68 -10.21 9.33
C PRO A 162 6.40 -10.45 10.66
N LYS A 163 5.91 -11.41 11.46
CA LYS A 163 6.59 -11.79 12.70
C LYS A 163 8.02 -12.27 12.40
N GLY A 164 9.01 -11.73 13.12
CA GLY A 164 10.43 -12.06 12.92
C GLY A 164 11.09 -11.32 11.74
N ALA A 165 10.35 -10.50 10.98
CA ALA A 165 11.00 -9.42 10.25
C ALA A 165 11.53 -8.47 11.32
N ALA A 166 12.83 -8.53 11.60
CA ALA A 166 13.49 -7.63 12.53
C ALA A 166 12.98 -6.21 12.25
N GLU A 167 12.51 -5.53 13.29
CA GLU A 167 12.40 -4.09 13.24
C GLU A 167 13.83 -3.60 13.00
N TRP A 168 14.22 -3.43 11.74
CA TRP A 168 15.30 -2.54 11.37
C TRP A 168 14.77 -1.12 11.60
N SER A 169 14.37 -0.81 12.84
CA SER A 169 14.67 0.49 13.39
C SER A 169 16.19 0.52 13.49
N GLU A 170 16.86 0.74 12.36
CA GLU A 170 18.03 1.59 12.44
C GLU A 170 17.50 2.83 13.15
N ASP A 171 17.90 3.03 14.41
CA ASP A 171 17.72 4.30 15.09
C ASP A 171 18.04 5.37 14.05
N PHE A 172 17.03 6.16 13.68
CA PHE A 172 17.19 7.24 12.72
C PHE A 172 18.17 8.22 13.34
N ARG A 173 19.46 7.99 13.11
CA ARG A 173 20.52 8.92 13.48
C ARG A 173 20.42 10.01 12.45
N PHE A 174 19.75 11.10 12.83
CA PHE A 174 19.94 12.39 12.18
C PHE A 174 21.45 12.58 12.08
N THR A 175 22.01 12.52 10.87
CA THR A 175 23.36 13.00 10.64
C THR A 175 23.22 14.51 10.54
N PRO A 176 23.57 15.30 11.57
CA PRO A 176 23.54 16.74 11.41
C PRO A 176 24.50 17.09 10.27
N VAL A 177 24.03 17.91 9.33
CA VAL A 177 24.73 18.38 8.11
C VAL A 177 25.95 19.28 8.46
N THR A 178 26.47 19.22 9.69
CA THR A 178 27.47 20.16 10.19
C THR A 178 28.92 19.65 10.10
N LYS A 179 29.15 18.34 9.91
CA LYS A 179 30.53 17.80 9.87
C LYS A 179 31.20 17.83 8.49
N ARG A 180 30.45 17.86 7.37
CA ARG A 180 31.03 18.00 6.03
C ARG A 180 31.43 19.44 5.67
N LEU A 181 30.80 20.46 6.26
CA LEU A 181 31.15 21.87 5.98
C LEU A 181 32.35 22.39 6.79
N ARG A 182 32.71 21.74 7.91
CA ARG A 182 33.89 22.16 8.71
C ARG A 182 35.23 21.79 8.06
N ARG A 183 35.30 20.68 7.31
CA ARG A 183 36.54 20.27 6.62
C ARG A 183 36.81 21.13 5.37
N ALA A 184 35.75 21.53 4.66
CA ALA A 184 35.86 22.42 3.49
C ALA A 184 36.33 23.84 3.86
N ARG A 185 36.00 24.33 5.06
CA ARG A 185 36.45 25.65 5.55
C ARG A 185 37.91 25.67 6.04
N ARG A 186 38.47 24.55 6.48
CA ARG A 186 39.89 24.48 6.89
C ARG A 186 40.88 24.42 5.73
N LEU A 187 40.43 24.02 4.53
CA LEU A 187 41.29 23.95 3.34
C LEU A 187 41.33 25.26 2.53
N LYS A 188 40.52 26.27 2.89
CA LYS A 188 40.50 27.59 2.22
C LYS A 188 41.20 28.71 3.01
N ALA A 189 41.80 28.40 4.16
CA ALA A 189 42.55 29.36 4.97
C ALA A 189 44.02 28.96 5.04
N SER A 190 44.75 29.19 3.95
CA SER A 190 46.20 29.38 3.99
C SER A 190 46.58 30.39 2.91
N PRO A 191 46.63 31.70 3.23
CA PRO A 191 47.31 32.68 2.40
C PRO A 191 48.83 32.56 2.60
N HIS A 192 49.56 32.68 1.51
CA HIS A 192 51.02 32.76 1.48
C HIS A 192 51.56 33.79 2.48
N ALA A 193 52.61 33.40 3.21
CA ALA A 193 53.45 34.31 3.96
C ALA A 193 54.82 34.40 3.29
N GLY A 194 55.23 35.63 2.97
CA GLY A 194 56.63 36.06 2.80
C GLY A 194 57.30 35.65 1.50
#